data_AF-A0A2M8BXS0-F1
#
_entry.id   AF-A0A2M8BXS0-F1
#
_cell.length_a   1.000
_cell.length_b   1.000
_cell.length_c   1.000
_cell.angle_alpha   90.00
_cell.angle_beta   90.00
_cell.angle_gamma   90.00
#
_symmetry.space_group_name_H-M   'P 1'
#
loop_
_entity.id
_entity.type
_entity.pdbx_description
1 polymer ?
#
loop_
_entity_poly.entity_id
_entity_poly.type
_entity_poly.pdbx_seq_one_letter_code
_entity_poly.pdbx_strand_id
1 'polypeptide(L)' 'MGKLLWEPSEERKSKANMTKFINFVNKRYGENFHSYWELYDWSIDKIPDFWASV' A
#
# COMPACT_ATOMS: atom_id res chain seq x y z
N MET A 1 3.41 26.44 2.94
CA MET A 1 3.69 25.00 3.11
C MET A 1 3.71 24.68 4.60
N GLY A 2 2.99 23.65 5.03
CA GLY A 2 3.00 23.21 6.43
C GLY A 2 4.29 22.45 6.76
N LYS A 3 4.79 22.59 8.00
CA LYS A 3 5.94 21.83 8.49
C LYS A 3 5.53 20.37 8.70
N LEU A 4 6.32 19.43 8.15
CA LEU A 4 6.16 18.00 8.45
C LEU A 4 6.37 17.79 9.96
N LEU A 5 5.33 17.34 10.65
CA LEU A 5 5.38 17.17 12.11
C LEU A 5 6.03 15.84 12.50
N TRP A 6 5.90 14.82 11.65
CA TRP A 6 6.38 13.47 11.93
C TRP A 6 6.41 12.61 10.66
N GLU A 7 7.35 11.67 10.62
CA GLU A 7 7.39 10.57 9.65
C GLU A 7 7.82 9.25 10.33
N PRO A 8 7.31 8.09 9.88
CA PRO A 8 7.77 6.80 10.40
C PRO A 8 9.18 6.48 9.91
N SER A 9 9.94 5.77 10.75
CA SER A 9 11.21 5.17 10.34
C SER A 9 11.01 4.08 9.28
N GLU A 10 12.05 3.81 8.49
CA GLU A 10 12.03 2.74 7.47
C GLU A 10 11.76 1.36 8.07
N GLU A 11 12.27 1.09 9.27
CA GLU A 11 11.96 -0.15 9.98
C GLU A 11 10.46 -0.27 10.30
N ARG A 12 9.83 0.84 10.70
CA ARG A 12 8.38 0.86 10.98
C ARG A 12 7.59 0.66 9.70
N LYS A 13 8.03 1.27 8.58
CA LYS A 13 7.43 1.06 7.26
C LYS A 13 7.57 -0.40 6.82
N SER A 14 8.75 -1.00 6.91
CA SER A 14 8.97 -2.38 6.45
C SER A 14 8.21 -3.43 7.26
N LYS A 15 8.02 -3.21 8.57
CA LYS A 15 7.27 -4.11 9.46
C LYS A 15 5.76 -3.88 9.45
N ALA A 16 5.27 -2.80 8.84
CA ALA A 16 3.84 -2.49 8.79
C ALA A 16 3.05 -3.58 8.04
N ASN A 17 1.85 -3.88 8.53
CA ASN A 17 0.93 -4.79 7.83
C ASN A 17 0.57 -4.28 6.44
N MET A 18 0.55 -2.96 6.24
CA MET A 18 0.32 -2.34 4.94
C MET A 18 1.36 -2.76 3.90
N THR A 19 2.65 -2.78 4.28
CA THR A 19 3.74 -3.22 3.39
C THR A 19 3.61 -4.70 3.03
N LYS A 20 3.20 -5.54 3.98
CA LYS A 20 2.91 -6.95 3.72
C LYS A 20 1.71 -7.11 2.77
N PHE A 21 0.68 -6.30 2.94
CA PHE A 21 -0.51 -6.30 2.10
C PHE A 21 -0.20 -5.85 0.67
N ILE A 22 0.59 -4.79 0.50
CA ILE A 22 1.10 -4.36 -0.81
C ILE A 22 1.82 -5.52 -1.53
N ASN A 23 2.73 -6.21 -0.84
CA ASN A 23 3.44 -7.35 -1.41
C ASN A 23 2.49 -8.51 -1.77
N PHE A 24 1.45 -8.75 -0.97
CA PHE A 24 0.44 -9.75 -1.25
C PHE A 24 -0.38 -9.41 -2.50
N VAL A 25 -0.84 -8.17 -2.62
CA VAL A 25 -1.61 -7.69 -3.77
C VAL A 25 -0.75 -7.76 -5.04
N ASN A 26 0.50 -7.29 -4.99
CA ASN A 26 1.47 -7.41 -6.09
C ASN A 26 1.58 -8.86 -6.58
N LYS A 27 1.76 -9.80 -5.65
CA LYS A 27 1.88 -11.23 -5.99
C LYS A 27 0.59 -11.82 -6.55
N ARG A 28 -0.58 -11.46 -5.99
CA ARG A 28 -1.88 -12.07 -6.34
C ARG A 28 -2.41 -11.56 -7.68
N TYR A 29 -2.26 -10.27 -7.96
CA TYR A 29 -2.84 -9.61 -9.13
C TYR A 29 -1.81 -9.27 -10.21
N GLY A 30 -0.52 -9.56 -9.98
CA GLY A 30 0.55 -9.26 -10.93
C GLY A 30 0.93 -7.77 -10.97
N GLU A 31 0.57 -7.03 -9.93
CA GLU A 31 0.86 -5.60 -9.76
C GLU A 31 2.29 -5.39 -9.24
N ASN A 32 2.77 -4.14 -9.28
CA ASN A 32 4.10 -3.77 -8.82
C ASN A 32 4.11 -2.44 -8.07
N PHE A 33 3.28 -2.35 -7.02
CA PHE A 33 3.18 -1.15 -6.19
C PHE A 33 4.39 -1.01 -5.26
N HIS A 34 4.95 0.21 -5.20
CA HIS A 34 6.08 0.56 -4.33
C HIS A 34 5.67 1.48 -3.17
N SER A 35 4.45 1.98 -3.19
CA SER A 35 3.97 2.94 -2.20
C SER A 35 2.50 2.69 -1.83
N TYR A 36 2.11 3.23 -0.68
CA TYR A 36 0.71 3.24 -0.26
C TYR A 36 -0.19 3.97 -1.26
N TRP A 37 0.32 5.02 -1.92
CA TRP A 37 -0.46 5.83 -2.87
C TRP A 37 -0.83 5.03 -4.12
N GLU A 38 0.10 4.23 -4.64
CA GLU A 38 -0.19 3.35 -5.79
C GLU A 38 -1.25 2.29 -5.43
N LEU A 39 -1.16 1.68 -4.24
CA LEU A 39 -2.20 0.77 -3.75
C LEU A 39 -3.54 1.49 -3.57
N TYR A 40 -3.52 2.74 -3.08
CA TYR A 40 -4.72 3.55 -2.89
C TYR A 40 -5.43 3.82 -4.22
N ASP A 41 -4.70 4.25 -5.25
CA ASP A 41 -5.27 4.49 -6.57
C ASP A 41 -5.89 3.21 -7.13
N TRP A 42 -5.17 2.08 -7.02
CA TRP A 42 -5.69 0.77 -7.40
C TRP A 42 -6.95 0.37 -6.62
N SER A 43 -7.01 0.66 -5.32
CA SER A 43 -8.18 0.33 -4.49
C SER A 43 -9.48 1.00 -4.95
N ILE A 44 -9.36 2.16 -5.61
CA ILE A 44 -10.47 2.93 -6.16
C ILE A 44 -10.78 2.48 -7.60
N ASP A 45 -9.76 2.22 -8.40
CA ASP A 45 -9.94 1.83 -9.80
C ASP A 45 -10.38 0.37 -9.96
N LYS A 46 -9.99 -0.50 -9.01
CA LYS A 46 -10.21 -1.95 -9.02
C LYS A 46 -10.98 -2.41 -7.79
N ILE A 47 -12.08 -1.71 -7.46
CA ILE A 47 -12.92 -1.95 -6.28
C ILE A 47 -13.22 -3.43 -6.03
N PRO A 48 -13.66 -4.25 -7.03
CA PRO A 48 -13.97 -5.66 -6.78
C PRO A 48 -12.74 -6.48 -6.40
N ASP A 49 -11.61 -6.27 -7.08
CA ASP A 49 -10.37 -6.99 -6.83
C ASP A 49 -9.78 -6.62 -5.47
N PHE A 50 -9.88 -5.33 -5.10
CA PHE A 50 -9.52 -4.84 -3.77
C PHE A 50 -10.33 -5.54 -2.68
N TRP A 51 -11.66 -5.55 -2.78
CA TRP A 51 -12.50 -6.21 -1.77
C TRP A 51 -12.34 -7.73 -1.72
N ALA A 52 -11.94 -8.38 -2.82
CA ALA A 52 -11.58 -9.81 -2.82
C ALA A 52 -10.21 -10.12 -2.16
N SER A 53 -9.45 -9.09 -1.82
CA SER A 53 -8.11 -9.18 -1.22
C SER A 53 -8.07 -8.86 0.28
N VAL A 54 -9.12 -8.22 0.81
CA VAL A 54 -9.33 -7.87 2.23
C VAL A 54 -9.98 -9.03 2.98
#